data_AF-A0A956LA78-F1
#
_entry.id   AF-A0A956LA78-F1
#
_cell.length_a   1.000
_cell.length_b   1.000
_cell.length_c   1.000
_cell.angle_alpha   90.00
_cell.angle_beta   90.00
_cell.angle_gamma   90.00
#
_symmetry.space_group_name_H-M   'P 1'
#
loop_
_entity.id
_entity.type
_entity.pdbx_description
1 polymer ?
#
loop_
_entity_poly.entity_id
_entity_poly.type
_entity_poly.pdbx_seq_one_letter_code
_entity_poly.pdbx_strand_id
1 'polypeptide(L)'
;MCCFSRPVKYVGATQIFARPLSDGSQHLVYSMNFEASEELAMVLPLPVPPGAPEDAVRFINLEGYAKLFQDLARAFPAQLLQPPRSAGFARMLASNAAPPLVVHDVGRFEASFVPRIADFARLDPRFTLAPEVWDKLPRYRDWGFAVFKLKPKARSWLQRVTGREPGRQTIHPMAFRFPRRDPSTLFFPTVHVH
;
A
#
# COMPACT_ATOMS: atom_id res chain seq x y z
N MET A 1 6.00 -3.99 -4.63
CA MET A 1 5.75 -5.00 -3.60
C MET A 1 4.54 -4.54 -2.82
N CYS A 2 3.61 -5.44 -2.56
CA CYS A 2 2.40 -5.24 -1.78
C CYS A 2 2.22 -6.51 -0.98
N CYS A 3 2.29 -6.41 0.35
CA CYS A 3 2.21 -7.53 1.27
C CYS A 3 0.96 -7.40 2.17
N PHE A 4 0.42 -8.50 2.66
CA PHE A 4 -0.76 -8.52 3.53
C PHE A 4 -0.40 -9.16 4.89
N SER A 5 -0.81 -8.54 6.01
CA SER A 5 -0.52 -9.09 7.35
C SER A 5 -1.35 -10.32 7.73
N ARG A 6 -2.39 -10.62 6.95
CA ARG A 6 -3.33 -11.75 7.14
C ARG A 6 -3.72 -12.35 5.79
N PRO A 7 -4.18 -13.61 5.75
CA PRO A 7 -4.65 -14.26 4.53
C PRO A 7 -5.75 -13.45 3.82
N VAL A 8 -5.50 -13.09 2.57
CA VAL A 8 -6.44 -12.37 1.72
C VAL A 8 -7.06 -13.34 0.70
N LYS A 9 -8.40 -13.41 0.66
CA LYS A 9 -9.14 -14.36 -0.20
C LYS A 9 -9.01 -14.02 -1.69
N TYR A 10 -8.89 -12.73 -2.00
CA TYR A 10 -8.76 -12.23 -3.36
C TYR A 10 -8.09 -10.85 -3.36
N VAL A 11 -7.19 -10.64 -4.32
CA VAL A 11 -6.70 -9.31 -4.73
C VAL A 11 -6.71 -9.28 -6.27
N GLY A 12 -7.14 -8.18 -6.87
CA GLY A 12 -7.13 -8.02 -8.32
C GLY A 12 -7.70 -6.69 -8.79
N ALA A 13 -7.80 -6.52 -10.11
CA ALA A 13 -8.13 -5.25 -10.75
C ALA A 13 -7.25 -4.07 -10.26
N THR A 14 -5.97 -4.35 -9.98
CA THR A 14 -5.03 -3.38 -9.45
C THR A 14 -4.77 -2.26 -10.47
N GLN A 15 -4.98 -1.01 -10.06
CA GLN A 15 -4.70 0.18 -10.86
C GLN A 15 -3.69 1.05 -10.12
N ILE A 16 -2.66 1.52 -10.81
CA ILE A 16 -1.58 2.32 -10.23
C ILE A 16 -1.33 3.52 -11.12
N PHE A 17 -1.34 4.72 -10.53
CA PHE A 17 -0.90 5.96 -11.17
C PHE A 17 0.29 6.51 -10.41
N ALA A 18 1.36 6.89 -11.13
CA ALA A 18 2.53 7.53 -10.55
C ALA A 18 2.89 8.78 -11.37
N ARG A 19 3.32 9.85 -10.68
CA ARG A 19 3.79 11.09 -11.32
C ARG A 19 4.97 11.68 -10.54
N PRO A 20 6.11 11.99 -11.20
CA PRO A 20 7.19 12.73 -10.57
C PRO A 20 6.80 14.21 -10.38
N LEU A 21 7.36 14.84 -9.36
CA LEU A 21 7.23 16.25 -9.06
C LEU A 21 8.59 16.96 -9.20
N SER A 22 8.55 18.27 -9.46
CA SER A 22 9.74 19.10 -9.72
C SER A 22 10.68 19.22 -8.50
N ASP A 23 10.14 19.04 -7.29
CA ASP A 23 10.88 19.00 -6.02
C ASP A 23 11.51 17.61 -5.72
N GLY A 24 11.64 16.74 -6.72
CA GLY A 24 12.21 15.41 -6.58
C GLY A 24 11.25 14.36 -6.00
N SER A 25 10.14 14.74 -5.38
CA SER A 25 9.16 13.79 -4.83
C SER A 25 8.27 13.14 -5.91
N GLN A 26 7.42 12.20 -5.50
CA GLN A 26 6.48 11.47 -6.36
C GLN A 26 5.09 11.46 -5.73
N HIS A 27 4.05 11.65 -6.53
CA HIS A 27 2.70 11.18 -6.22
C HIS A 27 2.54 9.72 -6.66
N LEU A 28 1.95 8.90 -5.80
CA LEU A 28 1.54 7.53 -6.10
C LEU A 28 0.09 7.36 -5.64
N VAL A 29 -0.73 6.79 -6.52
CA VAL A 29 -2.11 6.42 -6.23
C VAL A 29 -2.30 4.96 -6.60
N TYR A 30 -2.92 4.19 -5.71
CA TYR A 30 -3.15 2.76 -5.85
C TYR A 30 -4.64 2.46 -5.60
N SER A 31 -5.24 1.62 -6.43
CA SER A 31 -6.57 1.05 -6.23
C SER A 31 -6.54 -0.46 -6.51
N MET A 32 -7.40 -1.22 -5.83
CA MET A 32 -7.59 -2.65 -6.06
C MET A 32 -8.98 -3.08 -5.60
N ASN A 33 -9.44 -4.21 -6.14
CA ASN A 33 -10.51 -5.01 -5.55
C ASN A 33 -9.90 -6.06 -4.62
N PHE A 34 -10.40 -6.17 -3.40
CA PHE A 34 -9.95 -7.20 -2.44
C PHE A 34 -11.10 -7.87 -1.70
N GLU A 35 -10.81 -9.04 -1.13
CA GLU A 35 -11.72 -9.78 -0.25
C GLU A 35 -10.93 -10.38 0.94
N ALA A 36 -11.43 -10.17 2.16
CA ALA A 36 -10.81 -10.63 3.40
C ALA A 36 -11.89 -11.02 4.42
N SER A 37 -11.57 -11.96 5.32
CA SER A 37 -12.47 -12.38 6.40
C SER A 37 -12.36 -11.51 7.67
N GLU A 38 -11.21 -10.86 7.87
CA GLU A 38 -10.82 -10.13 9.08
C GLU A 38 -10.22 -8.75 8.74
N GLU A 39 -9.97 -7.91 9.74
CA GLU A 39 -9.14 -6.71 9.56
C GLU A 39 -7.69 -7.11 9.27
N LEU A 40 -7.05 -6.43 8.32
CA LEU A 40 -5.65 -6.68 7.95
C LEU A 40 -4.91 -5.40 7.61
N ALA A 41 -3.58 -5.45 7.54
CA ALA A 41 -2.78 -4.40 6.91
C ALA A 41 -2.33 -4.81 5.51
N MET A 42 -2.45 -3.86 4.60
CA MET A 42 -1.75 -3.84 3.32
C MET A 42 -0.49 -2.99 3.47
N VAL A 43 0.67 -3.56 3.15
CA VAL A 43 1.98 -2.94 3.34
C VAL A 43 2.63 -2.67 1.98
N LEU A 44 2.89 -1.39 1.68
CA LEU A 44 3.59 -0.92 0.48
C LEU A 44 4.98 -0.37 0.84
N PRO A 45 6.08 -1.09 0.55
CA PRO A 45 7.43 -0.54 0.63
C PRO A 45 7.61 0.58 -0.42
N LEU A 46 8.18 1.70 0.01
CA LEU A 46 8.46 2.89 -0.77
C LEU A 46 9.97 3.17 -0.81
N PRO A 47 10.57 3.40 -2.00
CA PRO A 47 11.98 3.77 -2.12
C PRO A 47 12.13 5.27 -1.82
N VAL A 48 11.98 5.62 -0.53
CA VAL A 48 12.40 6.91 0.03
C VAL A 48 13.93 6.94 0.20
N PRO A 49 14.55 8.13 0.33
CA PRO A 49 15.92 8.25 0.78
C PRO A 49 16.13 7.55 2.14
N PRO A 50 17.29 6.90 2.38
CA PRO A 50 17.58 6.29 3.68
C PRO A 50 17.43 7.29 4.82
N GLY A 51 16.72 6.90 5.88
CA GLY A 51 16.56 7.75 7.07
C GLY A 51 15.59 8.93 6.92
N ALA A 52 14.75 8.95 5.88
CA ALA A 52 13.68 9.95 5.73
C ALA A 52 12.81 10.09 7.01
N PRO A 53 12.35 11.30 7.36
CA PRO A 53 11.58 11.56 8.58
C PRO A 53 10.16 11.00 8.50
N GLU A 54 9.46 10.98 9.64
CA GLU A 54 8.16 10.32 9.80
C GLU A 54 7.02 11.04 9.04
N ASP A 55 7.18 12.34 8.79
CA ASP A 55 6.29 13.18 7.98
C ASP A 55 6.62 13.18 6.48
N ALA A 56 7.66 12.46 6.06
CA ALA A 56 8.09 12.41 4.65
C ALA A 56 7.03 11.84 3.70
N VAL A 57 6.02 11.12 4.20
CA VAL A 57 4.93 10.57 3.41
C VAL A 57 3.61 11.23 3.77
N ARG A 58 3.13 12.10 2.88
CA ARG A 58 1.85 12.80 3.03
C ARG A 58 0.73 12.03 2.35
N PHE A 59 -0.14 11.40 3.13
CA PHE A 59 -1.37 10.80 2.63
C PHE A 59 -2.36 11.86 2.10
N ILE A 60 -3.16 11.47 1.11
CA ILE A 60 -4.12 12.33 0.43
C ILE A 60 -5.47 11.61 0.43
N ASN A 61 -6.46 12.15 1.15
CA ASN A 61 -7.80 11.57 1.16
C ASN A 61 -8.50 11.81 -0.19
N LEU A 62 -8.84 10.72 -0.89
CA LEU A 62 -9.60 10.71 -2.14
C LEU A 62 -10.98 10.05 -2.02
N GLU A 63 -11.55 9.96 -0.81
CA GLU A 63 -12.91 9.46 -0.58
C GLU A 63 -13.96 10.20 -1.42
N GLY A 64 -13.84 11.53 -1.51
CA GLY A 64 -14.66 12.38 -2.38
C GLY A 64 -14.40 12.23 -3.89
N TYR A 65 -13.38 11.47 -4.32
CA TYR A 65 -13.02 11.29 -5.73
C TYR A 65 -12.69 9.83 -6.09
N ALA A 66 -13.54 8.89 -5.65
CA ALA A 66 -13.40 7.46 -5.93
C ALA A 66 -13.36 7.09 -7.43
N LYS A 67 -13.74 8.00 -8.35
CA LYS A 67 -13.74 7.79 -9.80
C LYS A 67 -12.41 8.03 -10.50
N LEU A 68 -11.37 8.57 -9.83
CA LEU A 68 -10.09 8.99 -10.43
C LEU A 68 -9.58 8.10 -11.58
N PHE A 69 -9.51 6.77 -11.40
CA PHE A 69 -8.99 5.86 -12.43
C PHE A 69 -9.93 5.67 -13.64
N GLN A 70 -11.23 5.85 -13.47
CA GLN A 70 -12.21 5.88 -14.57
C GLN A 70 -12.05 7.14 -15.41
N ASP A 71 -11.76 8.27 -14.77
CA ASP A 71 -11.55 9.56 -15.44
C ASP A 71 -10.16 9.61 -16.11
N LEU A 72 -9.11 9.08 -15.46
CA LEU A 72 -7.79 8.86 -16.05
C LEU A 72 -7.86 7.94 -17.28
N ALA A 73 -8.66 6.87 -17.26
CA ALA A 73 -8.78 5.95 -18.40
C ALA A 73 -9.32 6.64 -19.67
N ARG A 74 -10.12 7.72 -19.54
CA ARG A 74 -10.57 8.51 -20.71
C ARG A 74 -9.44 9.33 -21.35
N ALA A 75 -8.38 9.63 -20.60
CA ALA A 75 -7.19 10.31 -21.11
C ALA A 75 -6.17 9.35 -21.78
N PHE A 76 -6.36 8.03 -21.65
CA PHE A 76 -5.52 7.01 -22.29
C PHE A 76 -6.37 5.98 -23.07
N PRO A 77 -6.96 6.36 -24.22
CA PRO A 77 -7.70 5.44 -25.08
C PRO A 77 -6.89 4.19 -25.43
N ALA A 78 -7.53 3.01 -25.31
CA ALA A 78 -6.85 1.72 -25.48
C ALA A 78 -6.24 1.52 -26.88
N GLN A 79 -6.73 2.23 -27.90
CA GLN A 79 -6.15 2.25 -29.25
C GLN A 79 -4.73 2.82 -29.31
N LEU A 80 -4.26 3.50 -28.25
CA LEU A 80 -2.98 4.23 -28.21
C LEU A 80 -1.92 3.58 -27.30
N LEU A 81 -2.18 2.39 -26.74
CA LEU A 81 -1.30 1.73 -25.75
C LEU A 81 -0.78 0.36 -26.24
N GLN A 82 0.50 0.07 -25.95
CA GLN A 82 1.13 -1.24 -26.19
C GLN A 82 1.28 -2.05 -24.88
N PRO A 83 1.21 -3.40 -24.90
CA PRO A 83 1.20 -4.22 -23.69
C PRO A 83 2.62 -4.48 -23.09
N PRO A 84 2.80 -4.40 -21.76
CA PRO A 84 4.09 -4.62 -21.09
C PRO A 84 4.40 -6.08 -20.72
N ARG A 85 5.65 -6.35 -20.29
CA ARG A 85 6.16 -7.63 -19.77
C ARG A 85 6.88 -7.39 -18.41
N SER A 86 6.95 -8.38 -17.51
CA SER A 86 7.49 -8.18 -16.14
C SER A 86 8.09 -9.42 -15.45
N ALA A 87 9.11 -9.20 -14.60
CA ALA A 87 9.71 -10.18 -13.67
C ALA A 87 10.26 -9.47 -12.39
N GLY A 88 10.72 -10.19 -11.36
CA GLY A 88 11.27 -9.62 -10.11
C GLY A 88 12.07 -10.62 -9.26
N PHE A 89 12.60 -10.22 -8.08
CA PHE A 89 13.04 -11.05 -6.92
C PHE A 89 13.56 -10.17 -5.72
N ALA A 90 14.16 -10.75 -4.67
CA ALA A 90 14.02 -10.30 -3.25
C ALA A 90 15.32 -10.34 -2.34
N ARG A 91 15.11 -10.25 -0.99
CA ARG A 91 15.92 -10.77 0.18
C ARG A 91 16.94 -9.72 1.07
N MET A 92 17.58 -9.42 3.26
CA MET A 92 17.44 -9.71 4.76
C MET A 92 17.90 -8.53 5.65
N LEU A 93 17.17 -8.22 6.74
CA LEU A 93 17.43 -7.47 8.01
C LEU A 93 18.72 -6.65 8.35
N ALA A 94 18.50 -5.40 8.82
CA ALA A 94 18.81 -4.85 10.18
C ALA A 94 20.27 -4.92 10.78
N SER A 95 20.60 -4.44 12.02
CA SER A 95 19.81 -3.84 13.13
C SER A 95 20.60 -2.89 14.08
N ASN A 96 19.94 -1.86 14.66
CA ASN A 96 19.82 -1.56 16.11
C ASN A 96 18.83 -0.37 16.36
N ALA A 97 18.36 -0.12 17.60
CA ALA A 97 16.98 0.35 17.87
C ALA A 97 16.73 1.76 18.50
N ALA A 98 15.46 2.23 18.48
CA ALA A 98 14.92 3.55 18.93
C ALA A 98 13.36 3.50 19.23
N PRO A 99 12.66 4.58 19.71
CA PRO A 99 11.31 4.57 20.36
C PRO A 99 10.06 4.89 19.43
N PRO A 100 8.76 4.96 19.88
CA PRO A 100 7.50 4.63 19.10
C PRO A 100 6.82 5.70 18.17
N LEU A 101 5.82 5.30 17.34
CA LEU A 101 5.29 5.96 16.10
C LEU A 101 3.92 6.70 16.21
N VAL A 102 3.53 7.41 15.14
CA VAL A 102 2.23 8.12 14.92
C VAL A 102 1.36 7.44 13.84
N VAL A 103 0.01 7.57 13.93
CA VAL A 103 -0.99 6.98 13.01
C VAL A 103 -1.99 8.06 12.52
N HIS A 104 -2.53 7.93 11.29
CA HIS A 104 -3.49 8.85 10.68
C HIS A 104 -4.81 8.16 10.26
N ASP A 105 -5.91 8.91 10.28
CA ASP A 105 -7.19 8.52 9.66
C ASP A 105 -7.26 9.06 8.22
N VAL A 106 -7.73 8.24 7.27
CA VAL A 106 -7.88 8.59 5.85
C VAL A 106 -9.25 8.11 5.32
N GLY A 107 -10.31 8.28 6.11
CA GLY A 107 -11.69 7.99 5.73
C GLY A 107 -12.06 6.53 5.91
N ARG A 108 -12.05 5.73 4.84
CA ARG A 108 -12.42 4.30 4.91
C ARG A 108 -11.29 3.38 5.36
N PHE A 109 -10.08 3.90 5.53
CA PHE A 109 -8.91 3.18 6.05
C PHE A 109 -8.08 4.08 6.98
N GLU A 110 -7.43 3.46 7.97
CA GLU A 110 -6.39 4.12 8.77
C GLU A 110 -5.04 3.89 8.06
N ALA A 111 -4.15 4.89 8.08
CA ALA A 111 -2.85 4.82 7.42
C ALA A 111 -1.72 5.28 8.34
N SER A 112 -0.56 4.64 8.21
CA SER A 112 0.68 5.04 8.89
C SER A 112 1.85 5.00 7.91
N PHE A 113 2.81 5.90 8.08
CA PHE A 113 4.14 5.73 7.51
C PHE A 113 5.05 5.06 8.53
N VAL A 114 5.82 4.08 8.06
CA VAL A 114 6.74 3.28 8.86
C VAL A 114 8.12 3.45 8.21
N PRO A 115 9.01 4.32 8.72
CA PRO A 115 10.20 4.74 7.98
C PRO A 115 11.23 3.64 7.73
N ARG A 116 11.26 2.59 8.55
CA ARG A 116 12.19 1.45 8.50
C ARG A 116 11.49 0.18 8.97
N ILE A 117 12.02 -1.00 8.62
CA ILE A 117 11.42 -2.29 9.03
C ILE A 117 11.26 -2.42 10.55
N ALA A 118 12.21 -1.94 11.35
CA ALA A 118 12.13 -1.99 12.81
C ALA A 118 10.93 -1.20 13.37
N ASP A 119 10.46 -0.19 12.64
CA ASP A 119 9.36 0.67 13.06
C ASP A 119 7.99 -0.05 13.02
N PHE A 120 7.87 -1.23 12.41
CA PHE A 120 6.65 -2.04 12.48
C PHE A 120 6.31 -2.44 13.92
N ALA A 121 7.30 -2.65 14.80
CA ALA A 121 7.06 -2.94 16.22
C ALA A 121 6.39 -1.77 16.98
N ARG A 122 6.28 -0.59 16.34
CA ARG A 122 5.63 0.61 16.86
C ARG A 122 4.14 0.70 16.46
N LEU A 123 3.59 -0.30 15.73
CA LEU A 123 2.18 -0.44 15.34
C LEU A 123 1.44 -1.54 16.14
N ASP A 124 0.10 -1.53 16.09
CA ASP A 124 -0.73 -2.66 16.57
C ASP A 124 -0.31 -3.96 15.85
N PRO A 125 -0.04 -5.08 16.58
CA PRO A 125 0.47 -6.33 16.00
C PRO A 125 -0.37 -6.93 14.87
N ARG A 126 -1.66 -6.60 14.75
CA ARG A 126 -2.52 -7.07 13.64
C ARG A 126 -2.13 -6.43 12.30
N PHE A 127 -1.43 -5.30 12.34
CA PHE A 127 -1.03 -4.50 11.19
C PHE A 127 0.48 -4.59 10.91
N THR A 128 1.18 -5.50 11.58
CA THR A 128 2.58 -5.84 11.32
C THR A 128 2.70 -7.10 10.47
N LEU A 129 3.84 -7.27 9.80
CA LEU A 129 4.29 -8.57 9.31
C LEU A 129 5.23 -9.17 10.35
N ALA A 130 5.14 -10.48 10.57
CA ALA A 130 6.04 -11.19 11.46
C ALA A 130 7.52 -10.92 11.08
N PRO A 131 8.43 -10.67 12.05
CA PRO A 131 9.79 -10.23 11.76
C PRO A 131 10.50 -11.07 10.69
N GLU A 132 10.32 -12.39 10.76
CA GLU A 132 10.93 -13.44 9.93
C GLU A 132 10.47 -13.41 8.46
N VAL A 133 9.51 -12.54 8.12
CA VAL A 133 9.13 -12.19 6.74
C VAL A 133 10.13 -11.19 6.15
N TRP A 134 10.61 -10.24 6.96
CA TRP A 134 11.64 -9.27 6.55
C TRP A 134 13.02 -9.92 6.46
N ASP A 135 13.27 -10.88 7.35
CA ASP A 135 13.86 -12.21 7.14
C ASP A 135 14.17 -12.60 5.69
N LYS A 136 13.11 -12.60 4.88
CA LYS A 136 13.10 -13.14 3.50
C LYS A 136 13.04 -12.01 2.47
N LEU A 137 13.16 -10.76 2.91
CA LEU A 137 13.05 -9.54 2.12
C LEU A 137 14.23 -8.55 2.30
N PRO A 138 15.49 -8.97 2.59
CA PRO A 138 17.08 -7.66 2.02
C PRO A 138 16.87 -6.42 1.15
N ARG A 139 16.23 -6.52 -0.01
CA ARG A 139 16.02 -5.38 -0.93
C ARG A 139 15.31 -4.18 -0.28
N TYR A 140 14.60 -4.39 0.82
CA TYR A 140 13.77 -3.38 1.49
C TYR A 140 14.30 -2.95 2.87
N ARG A 141 15.54 -3.33 3.27
CA ARG A 141 16.15 -3.00 4.58
C ARG A 141 15.95 -1.55 5.03
N ASP A 142 16.18 -0.64 4.10
CA ASP A 142 16.32 0.81 4.27
C ASP A 142 15.24 1.59 3.51
N TRP A 143 14.18 0.90 3.09
CA TRP A 143 12.97 1.50 2.55
C TRP A 143 12.04 1.89 3.70
N GLY A 144 11.20 2.89 3.45
CA GLY A 144 10.03 3.16 4.27
C GLY A 144 8.83 2.36 3.75
N PHE A 145 7.74 2.34 4.51
CA PHE A 145 6.53 1.58 4.18
C PHE A 145 5.29 2.42 4.46
N ALA A 146 4.40 2.55 3.48
CA ALA A 146 3.04 2.99 3.73
C ALA A 146 2.20 1.77 4.13
N VAL A 147 1.56 1.85 5.29
CA VAL A 147 0.75 0.78 5.88
C VAL A 147 -0.71 1.23 5.89
N PHE A 148 -1.60 0.45 5.30
CA PHE A 148 -3.02 0.73 5.18
C PHE A 148 -3.82 -0.35 5.89
N LYS A 149 -4.55 0.01 6.95
CA LYS A 149 -5.45 -0.90 7.67
C LYS A 149 -6.76 -1.03 6.91
N LEU A 150 -7.01 -2.22 6.37
CA LEU A 150 -8.17 -2.52 5.57
C LEU A 150 -9.19 -3.32 6.39
N LYS A 151 -10.43 -2.83 6.40
CA LYS A 151 -11.56 -3.45 7.12
C LYS A 151 -12.34 -4.37 6.16
N PRO A 152 -12.80 -5.56 6.59
CA PRO A 152 -13.58 -6.45 5.75
C PRO A 152 -14.93 -5.80 5.40
N LYS A 153 -15.52 -6.22 4.27
CA LYS A 153 -16.76 -5.63 3.76
C LYS A 153 -17.91 -5.89 4.73
N ALA A 154 -18.66 -4.85 5.11
CA ALA A 154 -19.73 -4.98 6.08
C ALA A 154 -20.82 -5.96 5.61
N ARG A 155 -21.16 -6.96 6.44
CA ARG A 155 -22.26 -7.92 6.17
C ARG A 155 -23.62 -7.21 6.23
N SER A 156 -24.38 -7.28 5.14
CA SER A 156 -25.80 -6.90 5.09
C SER A 156 -26.66 -7.75 6.04
N TRP A 157 -27.88 -7.31 6.35
CA TRP A 157 -28.78 -8.04 7.24
C TRP A 157 -29.02 -9.48 6.75
N LEU A 158 -29.27 -9.66 5.44
CA LEU A 158 -29.55 -10.96 4.83
C LEU A 158 -28.35 -11.90 4.95
N GLN A 159 -27.12 -11.38 4.83
CA GLN A 159 -25.88 -12.13 5.03
C GLN A 159 -25.64 -12.54 6.49
N ARG A 160 -26.15 -11.78 7.46
CA ARG A 160 -26.08 -12.15 8.88
C ARG A 160 -27.00 -13.34 9.19
N VAL A 161 -28.21 -13.37 8.63
CA VAL A 161 -29.17 -14.47 8.87
C VAL A 161 -28.92 -15.71 7.99
N THR A 162 -28.29 -15.57 6.82
CA THR A 162 -27.93 -16.71 5.94
C THR A 162 -26.52 -17.25 6.16
N GLY A 163 -25.72 -16.62 7.04
CA GLY A 163 -24.29 -16.94 7.23
C GLY A 163 -23.39 -16.63 6.01
N ARG A 164 -23.94 -16.10 4.91
CA ARG A 164 -23.21 -15.91 3.65
C ARG A 164 -22.19 -14.78 3.75
N GLU A 165 -20.94 -15.09 3.43
CA GLU A 165 -19.85 -14.11 3.49
C GLU A 165 -20.02 -12.92 2.53
N PRO A 166 -19.44 -11.74 2.87
CA PRO A 166 -19.45 -10.57 2.00
C PRO A 166 -18.28 -10.62 1.02
N GLY A 167 -18.58 -10.95 -0.23
CA GLY A 167 -17.59 -10.99 -1.31
C GLY A 167 -17.05 -9.61 -1.70
N ARG A 168 -15.92 -9.61 -2.43
CA ARG A 168 -15.11 -8.49 -3.00
C ARG A 168 -15.62 -7.06 -2.81
N GLN A 169 -14.72 -6.17 -2.38
CA GLN A 169 -14.93 -4.72 -2.31
C GLN A 169 -13.82 -3.94 -3.00
N THR A 170 -14.15 -2.72 -3.41
CA THR A 170 -13.22 -1.67 -3.83
C THR A 170 -13.29 -0.56 -2.79
N ILE A 171 -12.16 -0.06 -2.31
CA ILE A 171 -12.09 1.18 -1.51
C ILE A 171 -11.75 2.36 -2.42
N HIS A 172 -11.91 3.60 -1.93
CA HIS A 172 -11.45 4.77 -2.66
C HIS A 172 -9.92 4.71 -2.86
N PRO A 173 -9.36 5.33 -3.92
CA PRO A 173 -7.94 5.20 -4.23
C PRO A 173 -7.05 5.68 -3.09
N MET A 174 -6.09 4.84 -2.70
CA MET A 174 -5.05 5.15 -1.71
C MET A 174 -4.00 6.04 -2.37
N ALA A 175 -4.05 7.34 -2.08
CA ALA A 175 -3.13 8.34 -2.63
C ALA A 175 -2.18 8.89 -1.57
N PHE A 176 -0.92 9.07 -1.96
CA PHE A 176 0.11 9.66 -1.11
C PHE A 176 1.24 10.27 -1.92
N ARG A 177 1.98 11.18 -1.28
CA ARG A 177 3.20 11.82 -1.79
C ARG A 177 4.40 11.40 -0.94
N PHE A 178 5.53 11.06 -1.58
CA PHE A 178 6.77 10.70 -0.87
C PHE A 178 8.02 11.18 -1.65
N PRO A 179 9.15 11.50 -0.98
CA PRO A 179 10.42 11.82 -1.65
C PRO A 179 10.96 10.58 -2.38
N ARG A 180 11.45 10.74 -3.60
CA ARG A 180 12.12 9.64 -4.32
C ARG A 180 13.56 9.51 -3.85
N ARG A 181 14.01 8.27 -3.61
CA ARG A 181 15.42 7.90 -3.41
C ARG A 181 16.32 8.30 -4.58
N ASP A 182 15.81 8.15 -5.79
CA ASP A 182 16.50 8.45 -7.04
C ASP A 182 15.59 9.35 -7.90
N PRO A 183 15.92 10.65 -8.05
CA PRO A 183 15.14 11.59 -8.85
C PRO A 183 15.07 11.28 -10.35
N SER A 184 15.86 10.35 -10.88
CA SER A 184 15.80 9.90 -12.28
C SER A 184 14.74 8.82 -12.52
N THR A 185 14.31 8.09 -11.48
CA THR A 185 13.38 6.94 -11.61
C THR A 185 11.96 7.28 -11.16
N LEU A 186 10.99 6.41 -11.50
CA LEU A 186 9.61 6.49 -11.03
C LEU A 186 9.17 5.12 -10.49
N PHE A 187 8.64 5.09 -9.26
CA PHE A 187 8.35 3.83 -8.57
C PHE A 187 6.90 3.36 -8.77
N PHE A 188 6.73 2.05 -9.00
CA PHE A 188 5.44 1.37 -9.03
C PHE A 188 5.51 0.09 -8.17
N PRO A 189 4.59 -0.11 -7.19
CA PRO A 189 4.60 -1.30 -6.33
C PRO A 189 3.96 -2.53 -7.01
N THR A 190 4.46 -2.97 -8.17
CA THR A 190 3.85 -4.01 -9.02
C THR A 190 3.94 -5.45 -8.50
N VAL A 191 5.03 -5.82 -7.83
CA VAL A 191 5.17 -7.13 -7.15
C VAL A 191 4.10 -7.28 -6.07
N HIS A 192 3.50 -8.45 -5.91
CA HIS A 192 2.61 -8.80 -4.80
C HIS A 192 3.18 -10.01 -4.03
N VAL A 193 2.91 -10.08 -2.73
CA VAL A 193 3.30 -11.18 -1.82
C VAL A 193 2.11 -11.44 -0.89
N HIS A 194 1.81 -12.72 -0.66
CA HIS A 194 0.65 -13.22 0.08
C HIS A 194 1.10 -14.35 1.02
#